data_AF-A0A968QXB1-F1
#
_entry.id   AF-A0A968QXB1-F1
#
_cell.length_a   1.000
_cell.length_b   1.000
_cell.length_c   1.000
_cell.angle_alpha   90.00
_cell.angle_beta   90.00
_cell.angle_gamma   90.00
#
_symmetry.space_group_name_H-M   'P 1'
#
loop_
_entity.id
_entity.type
_entity.pdbx_description
1 polymer ?
#
loop_
_entity_poly.entity_id
_entity_poly.type
_entity_poly.pdbx_seq_one_letter_code
_entity_poly.pdbx_strand_id
1 'polypeptide(L)'
;MNDHINKPIEPEIFYRMLEDYYHNKTRETQGNPTESLSMEISSSEFPAIEGLDVGNALRRIGGMTRLYHKLLTQFVEGYRFAVEELSSEIRAENWEVSLRQAHTLKGLLGTIGAEKLQTMAAAIEKALKNQDVGSAKQTIVLLEHPFAALINNIADALDALPDESPKPAVAENDTSTEWVSRFRELIELNDIESVDMWRAKKASLSAALSSDIINQITEAIEGFDFDAAAQLLKEHLPES
;
A
#
# COMPACT_ATOMS: atom_id res chain seq x y z
N MET A 1 9.57 13.17 -33.89
CA MET A 1 8.99 13.65 -32.61
C MET A 1 9.06 12.46 -31.67
N ASN A 2 10.05 12.45 -30.79
CA ASN A 2 10.34 11.29 -29.93
C ASN A 2 9.60 11.46 -28.61
N ASP A 3 8.66 10.57 -28.36
CA ASP A 3 8.02 10.38 -27.05
C ASP A 3 9.10 10.19 -25.98
N HIS A 4 9.29 11.23 -25.16
CA HIS A 4 10.10 11.15 -23.96
C HIS A 4 9.31 10.38 -22.92
N ILE A 5 9.51 9.06 -22.89
CA ILE A 5 9.15 8.22 -21.75
C ILE A 5 10.02 8.68 -20.59
N ASN A 6 9.49 9.57 -19.77
CA ASN A 6 10.00 9.82 -18.42
C ASN A 6 9.96 8.48 -17.70
N LYS A 7 11.12 7.84 -17.54
CA LYS A 7 11.30 6.60 -16.77
C LYS A 7 10.58 6.79 -15.42
N PRO A 8 9.41 6.15 -15.22
CA PRO A 8 8.70 6.34 -13.97
C PRO A 8 9.23 5.32 -12.98
N ILE A 9 9.26 5.75 -11.71
CA ILE A 9 9.50 4.92 -10.54
C ILE A 9 10.98 4.54 -10.41
N GLU A 10 11.60 4.91 -9.29
CA GLU A 10 12.84 4.24 -8.86
C GLU A 10 12.48 2.77 -8.69
N PRO A 11 12.90 1.91 -9.64
CA PRO A 11 12.38 0.56 -9.71
C PRO A 11 12.63 -0.17 -8.40
N GLU A 12 13.71 0.15 -7.69
CA GLU A 12 14.10 -0.50 -6.46
C GLU A 12 13.09 -0.33 -5.32
N ILE A 13 12.37 0.78 -5.16
CA ILE A 13 11.40 0.91 -4.03
C ILE A 13 10.09 0.22 -4.36
N PHE A 14 9.61 0.37 -5.59
CA PHE A 14 8.43 -0.34 -6.07
C PHE A 14 8.69 -1.84 -6.20
N TYR A 15 9.88 -2.27 -6.65
CA TYR A 15 10.30 -3.66 -6.66
C TYR A 15 10.60 -4.19 -5.27
N ARG A 16 11.07 -3.37 -4.32
CA ARG A 16 11.27 -3.82 -2.93
C ARG A 16 9.96 -3.89 -2.15
N MET A 17 8.95 -3.08 -2.47
CA MET A 17 7.60 -3.23 -1.92
C MET A 17 6.79 -4.28 -2.66
N LEU A 18 6.97 -4.41 -3.98
CA LEU A 18 6.52 -5.59 -4.71
C LEU A 18 7.26 -6.82 -4.21
N GLU A 19 8.54 -6.78 -3.81
CA GLU A 19 9.23 -7.90 -3.17
C GLU A 19 8.74 -8.08 -1.75
N ASP A 20 8.56 -7.10 -0.89
CA ASP A 20 7.98 -7.37 0.44
C ASP A 20 6.54 -7.89 0.32
N TYR A 21 5.78 -7.46 -0.70
CA TYR A 21 4.47 -8.00 -1.05
C TYR A 21 4.56 -9.38 -1.73
N TYR A 22 5.54 -9.59 -2.61
CA TYR A 22 5.78 -10.81 -3.39
C TYR A 22 6.69 -11.80 -2.68
N HIS A 23 7.88 -11.56 -2.14
CA HIS A 23 8.56 -12.46 -1.19
C HIS A 23 7.66 -13.00 -0.07
N ASN A 24 6.64 -12.27 0.37
CA ASN A 24 5.61 -12.83 1.26
C ASN A 24 4.57 -13.71 0.51
N LYS A 25 4.36 -13.49 -0.79
CA LYS A 25 3.56 -14.27 -1.77
C LYS A 25 4.32 -15.42 -2.51
N THR A 26 5.65 -15.36 -2.60
CA THR A 26 6.56 -16.14 -3.47
C THR A 26 7.53 -16.99 -2.64
N ARG A 27 7.60 -16.78 -1.32
CA ARG A 27 8.15 -17.82 -0.42
C ARG A 27 7.35 -19.11 -0.46
N GLU A 28 6.13 -19.10 -0.99
CA GLU A 28 5.31 -20.30 -1.12
C GLU A 28 5.06 -20.76 -2.57
N THR A 29 5.54 -20.06 -3.61
CA THR A 29 5.23 -20.47 -5.00
C THR A 29 6.41 -20.32 -5.96
N GLN A 30 7.22 -21.39 -6.10
CA GLN A 30 7.91 -21.67 -7.36
C GLN A 30 6.94 -22.38 -8.32
N GLY A 31 6.54 -21.72 -9.42
CA GLY A 31 5.77 -22.35 -10.49
C GLY A 31 5.14 -21.35 -11.46
N ASN A 32 5.43 -21.50 -12.76
CA ASN A 32 5.25 -20.55 -13.86
C ASN A 32 3.83 -19.97 -14.15
N PRO A 33 3.75 -18.88 -14.95
CA PRO A 33 2.59 -18.00 -15.10
C PRO A 33 1.84 -18.19 -16.44
N THR A 34 0.52 -17.93 -16.48
CA THR A 34 -0.25 -17.62 -17.70
C THR A 34 -1.56 -16.96 -17.24
N GLU A 35 -1.67 -15.64 -17.17
CA GLU A 35 -2.05 -14.66 -18.22
C GLU A 35 -3.46 -14.09 -17.97
N SER A 36 -3.55 -12.78 -18.19
CA SER A 36 -4.74 -11.99 -18.55
C SER A 36 -5.63 -11.43 -17.44
N LEU A 37 -5.11 -10.33 -16.89
CA LEU A 37 -5.72 -8.99 -16.78
C LEU A 37 -7.11 -8.75 -17.40
N SER A 38 -7.79 -7.79 -16.78
CA SER A 38 -9.11 -7.16 -17.06
C SER A 38 -10.27 -7.87 -16.33
N MET A 39 -11.10 -7.20 -15.53
CA MET A 39 -11.62 -5.85 -15.69
C MET A 39 -12.29 -5.34 -14.40
N GLU A 40 -12.02 -4.05 -14.12
CA GLU A 40 -12.91 -3.02 -13.51
C GLU A 40 -13.46 -3.15 -12.07
N ILE A 41 -12.87 -2.32 -11.20
CA ILE A 41 -13.20 -2.05 -9.79
C ILE A 41 -14.09 -0.80 -9.71
N SER A 42 -15.20 -0.89 -8.97
CA SER A 42 -15.99 0.26 -8.55
C SER A 42 -15.17 1.19 -7.65
N SER A 43 -15.01 2.43 -8.08
CA SER A 43 -14.39 3.53 -7.38
C SER A 43 -15.15 3.93 -6.12
N SER A 44 -14.73 3.43 -4.95
CA SER A 44 -14.75 4.27 -3.75
C SER A 44 -13.59 5.25 -3.87
N GLU A 45 -13.91 6.54 -4.10
CA GLU A 45 -12.90 7.59 -4.27
C GLU A 45 -12.06 7.72 -3.00
N PHE A 46 -10.76 7.39 -3.09
CA PHE A 46 -9.80 7.74 -2.05
C PHE A 46 -9.83 9.26 -1.84
N PRO A 47 -9.79 9.76 -0.59
CA PRO A 47 -9.94 11.19 -0.33
C PRO A 47 -8.88 11.99 -1.08
N ALA A 48 -9.27 13.16 -1.57
CA ALA A 48 -8.31 14.08 -2.15
C ALA A 48 -7.36 14.58 -1.06
N ILE A 49 -6.06 14.35 -1.26
CA ILE A 49 -5.01 14.81 -0.34
C ILE A 49 -4.26 15.96 -0.99
N GLU A 50 -4.26 17.12 -0.34
CA GLU A 50 -3.50 18.27 -0.85
C GLU A 50 -2.01 17.94 -0.93
N GLY A 51 -1.44 18.12 -2.13
CA GLY A 51 -0.04 17.82 -2.41
C GLY A 51 0.19 16.46 -3.08
N LEU A 52 -0.84 15.62 -3.23
CA LEU A 52 -0.77 14.33 -3.93
C LEU A 52 -1.65 14.30 -5.18
N ASP A 53 -1.12 13.72 -6.25
CA ASP A 53 -1.92 13.21 -7.38
C ASP A 53 -2.31 11.76 -7.10
N VAL A 54 -3.33 11.60 -6.24
CA VAL A 54 -3.88 10.31 -5.82
C VAL A 54 -4.33 9.47 -7.03
N GLY A 55 -4.96 10.10 -8.02
CA GLY A 55 -5.46 9.39 -9.20
C GLY A 55 -4.32 8.78 -10.03
N ASN A 56 -3.25 9.54 -10.27
CA ASN A 56 -2.07 9.06 -10.98
C ASN A 56 -1.30 8.01 -10.19
N ALA A 57 -1.16 8.19 -8.87
CA ALA A 57 -0.54 7.20 -7.99
C ALA A 57 -1.32 5.87 -8.01
N LEU A 58 -2.65 5.92 -7.87
CA LEU A 58 -3.52 4.74 -7.96
C LEU A 58 -3.43 4.05 -9.32
N ARG A 59 -3.39 4.80 -10.43
CA ARG A 59 -3.21 4.22 -11.77
C ARG A 59 -1.89 3.45 -11.91
N ARG A 60 -0.80 3.93 -11.29
CA ARG A 60 0.51 3.23 -11.32
C ARG A 60 0.50 1.93 -10.54
N ILE A 61 -0.29 1.86 -9.46
CA ILE A 61 -0.44 0.66 -8.64
C ILE A 61 -1.69 -0.16 -9.02
N GLY A 62 -2.20 -0.01 -10.25
CA GLY A 62 -3.30 -0.85 -10.76
C GLY A 62 -4.66 -0.64 -10.09
N GLY A 63 -4.90 0.51 -9.47
CA GLY A 63 -6.17 0.85 -8.80
C GLY A 63 -6.32 0.26 -7.40
N MET A 64 -5.25 -0.28 -6.81
CA MET A 64 -5.30 -0.94 -5.51
C MET A 64 -5.36 0.05 -4.33
N THR A 65 -6.55 0.57 -4.02
CA THR A 65 -6.78 1.60 -2.99
C THR A 65 -6.28 1.20 -1.59
N ARG A 66 -6.49 -0.05 -1.14
CA ARG A 66 -5.96 -0.55 0.15
C ARG A 66 -4.43 -0.60 0.19
N LEU A 67 -3.78 -0.97 -0.92
CA LEU A 67 -2.32 -0.94 -1.02
C LEU A 67 -1.80 0.49 -0.95
N TYR A 68 -2.50 1.44 -1.57
CA TYR A 68 -2.18 2.86 -1.48
C TYR A 68 -2.31 3.39 -0.05
N HIS A 69 -3.36 2.99 0.67
CA HIS A 69 -3.51 3.32 2.09
C HIS A 69 -2.29 2.85 2.89
N LYS A 70 -1.93 1.57 2.81
CA LYS A 70 -0.77 1.00 3.50
C LYS A 70 0.54 1.70 3.13
N LEU A 71 0.72 2.04 1.86
CA LEU A 71 1.86 2.80 1.35
C LEU A 71 1.96 4.17 2.03
N LEU A 72 0.85 4.90 2.12
CA LEU A 72 0.80 6.21 2.76
C LEU A 72 1.03 6.13 4.27
N THR A 73 0.48 5.10 4.94
CA THR A 73 0.75 4.84 6.37
C THR A 73 2.24 4.61 6.61
N GLN A 74 2.86 3.70 5.86
CA GLN A 74 4.30 3.41 5.98
C GLN A 74 5.15 4.63 5.63
N PHE A 75 4.72 5.45 4.68
CA PHE A 75 5.41 6.68 4.32
C PHE A 75 5.43 7.67 5.50
N VAL A 76 4.28 7.89 6.15
CA VAL A 76 4.16 8.79 7.31
C VAL A 76 4.97 8.27 8.50
N GLU A 77 4.90 6.98 8.80
CA GLU A 77 5.62 6.38 9.93
C GLU A 77 7.14 6.37 9.71
N GLY A 78 7.59 6.00 8.50
CA GLY A 78 9.00 5.81 8.21
C GLY A 78 9.76 7.07 7.82
N TYR A 79 9.08 8.11 7.30
CA TYR A 79 9.75 9.25 6.66
C TYR A 79 9.32 10.62 7.18
N ARG A 80 8.59 10.69 8.29
CA ARG A 80 8.21 11.96 8.94
C ARG A 80 9.38 12.93 9.13
N PHE A 81 10.56 12.41 9.47
CA PHE A 81 11.76 13.21 9.75
C PHE A 81 12.79 13.20 8.60
N ALA A 82 12.47 12.63 7.44
CA ALA A 82 13.43 12.40 6.36
C ALA A 82 14.11 13.68 5.84
N VAL A 83 13.38 14.80 5.78
CA VAL A 83 13.95 16.09 5.34
C VAL A 83 14.86 16.69 6.41
N GLU A 84 14.54 16.52 7.69
CA GLU A 84 15.37 16.97 8.81
C GLU A 84 16.68 16.17 8.89
N GLU A 85 16.58 14.85 8.73
CA GLU A 85 17.72 13.94 8.64
C GLU A 85 18.63 14.31 7.46
N LEU A 86 18.06 14.50 6.27
CA LEU A 86 18.81 14.93 5.09
C LEU A 86 19.47 16.31 5.30
N SER A 87 18.77 17.25 5.91
CA SER A 87 19.31 18.57 6.28
C SER A 87 20.47 18.46 7.27
N SER A 88 20.41 17.52 8.23
CA SER A 88 21.51 17.20 9.15
C SER A 88 22.72 16.63 8.41
N GLU A 89 22.53 15.63 7.56
CA GLU A 89 23.62 14.99 6.79
C GLU A 89 24.32 15.96 5.83
N ILE A 90 23.58 16.86 5.19
CA ILE A 90 24.14 17.93 4.35
C ILE A 90 24.97 18.92 5.18
N ARG A 91 24.56 19.21 6.41
CA ARG A 91 25.32 20.09 7.33
C ARG A 91 26.57 19.41 7.88
N ALA A 92 26.50 18.10 8.11
CA ALA A 92 27.63 17.27 8.53
C ALA A 92 28.60 16.94 7.38
N GLU A 93 28.33 17.40 6.16
CA GLU A 93 29.14 17.14 4.97
C GLU A 93 29.23 15.65 4.58
N ASN A 94 28.26 14.85 5.01
CA ASN A 94 28.16 13.43 4.69
C ASN A 94 27.55 13.25 3.28
N TRP A 95 28.30 13.62 2.25
CA TRP A 95 27.79 13.75 0.87
C TRP A 95 27.24 12.46 0.29
N GLU A 96 27.90 11.33 0.56
CA GLU A 96 27.46 10.03 0.06
C GLU A 96 26.12 9.61 0.69
N VAL A 97 25.96 9.84 1.99
CA VAL A 97 24.73 9.57 2.73
C VAL A 97 23.62 10.50 2.26
N SER A 98 23.90 11.80 2.18
CA SER A 98 22.98 12.83 1.71
C SER A 98 22.47 12.53 0.30
N LEU A 99 23.36 12.09 -0.59
CA LEU A 99 22.99 11.73 -1.96
C LEU A 99 22.04 10.54 -2.01
N ARG A 100 22.32 9.48 -1.22
CA ARG A 100 21.42 8.32 -1.11
C ARG A 100 20.07 8.71 -0.52
N GLN A 101 20.05 9.51 0.54
CA GLN A 101 18.80 9.96 1.16
C GLN A 101 17.97 10.82 0.21
N ALA A 102 18.59 11.76 -0.52
CA ALA A 102 17.92 12.56 -1.54
C ALA A 102 17.34 11.70 -2.68
N HIS A 103 18.09 10.68 -3.12
CA HIS A 103 17.62 9.70 -4.10
C HIS A 103 16.38 8.94 -3.60
N THR A 104 16.49 8.30 -2.42
CA THR A 104 15.38 7.59 -1.77
C THR A 104 14.15 8.48 -1.59
N LEU A 105 14.33 9.71 -1.10
CA LEU A 105 13.24 10.67 -0.90
C LEU A 105 12.55 11.02 -2.22
N LYS A 106 13.31 11.24 -3.30
CA LYS A 106 12.75 11.46 -4.64
C LYS A 106 11.95 10.23 -5.12
N GLY A 107 12.45 9.02 -4.92
CA GLY A 107 11.73 7.79 -5.26
C GLY A 107 10.40 7.65 -4.52
N LEU A 108 10.40 7.89 -3.21
CA LEU A 108 9.21 7.80 -2.37
C LEU A 108 8.16 8.83 -2.76
N LEU A 109 8.56 10.10 -2.91
CA LEU A 109 7.66 11.18 -3.33
C LEU A 109 7.04 10.89 -4.72
N GLY A 110 7.82 10.31 -5.63
CA GLY A 110 7.31 9.86 -6.92
C GLY A 110 6.32 8.69 -6.84
N THR A 111 6.48 7.82 -5.86
CA THR A 111 5.63 6.64 -5.65
C THR A 111 4.27 7.04 -5.09
N ILE A 112 4.24 7.94 -4.10
CA ILE A 112 2.99 8.40 -3.47
C ILE A 112 2.23 9.43 -4.33
N GLY A 113 2.84 9.96 -5.39
CA GLY A 113 2.23 10.98 -6.25
C GLY A 113 2.49 12.44 -5.84
N ALA A 114 3.52 12.69 -5.02
CA ALA A 114 3.90 14.03 -4.56
C ALA A 114 4.83 14.75 -5.57
N GLU A 115 4.37 14.97 -6.80
CA GLU A 115 5.22 15.39 -7.93
C GLU A 115 6.01 16.70 -7.70
N LYS A 116 5.38 17.69 -7.04
CA LYS A 116 6.04 18.96 -6.73
C LYS A 116 7.24 18.76 -5.80
N LEU A 117 7.05 17.99 -4.73
CA LEU A 117 8.12 17.70 -3.77
C LEU A 117 9.17 16.75 -4.37
N GLN A 118 8.75 15.79 -5.20
CA GLN A 118 9.65 14.92 -5.95
C GLN A 118 10.62 15.77 -6.79
N THR A 119 10.13 16.82 -7.44
CA THR A 119 10.96 17.74 -8.25
C THR A 119 12.00 18.46 -7.39
N MET A 120 11.63 18.87 -6.17
CA MET A 120 12.56 19.50 -5.22
C MET A 120 13.61 18.51 -4.71
N ALA A 121 13.21 17.28 -4.38
CA ALA A 121 14.14 16.21 -3.99
C ALA A 121 15.12 15.86 -5.14
N ALA A 122 14.64 15.83 -6.38
CA ALA A 122 15.48 15.65 -7.56
C ALA A 122 16.47 16.81 -7.76
N ALA A 123 16.07 18.04 -7.46
CA ALA A 123 16.96 19.20 -7.50
C ALA A 123 18.06 19.12 -6.43
N ILE A 124 17.74 18.66 -5.21
CA ILE A 124 18.73 18.39 -4.16
C ILE A 124 19.70 17.30 -4.60
N GLU A 125 19.20 16.16 -5.08
CA GLU A 125 20.03 15.06 -5.59
C GLU A 125 20.99 15.55 -6.68
N LYS A 126 20.49 16.33 -7.64
CA LYS A 126 21.30 16.90 -8.73
C LYS A 126 22.36 17.88 -8.22
N ALA A 127 22.00 18.77 -7.29
CA ALA A 127 22.93 19.71 -6.70
C ALA A 127 24.07 18.99 -5.97
N LEU A 128 23.75 17.95 -5.19
CA LEU A 128 24.74 17.10 -4.51
C LEU A 128 25.67 16.37 -5.50
N LYS A 129 25.14 15.80 -6.60
CA LYS A 129 25.97 15.18 -7.65
C LYS A 129 26.94 16.16 -8.30
N ASN A 130 26.54 17.41 -8.44
CA ASN A 130 27.34 18.48 -9.04
C ASN A 130 28.25 19.20 -8.02
N GLN A 131 28.26 18.75 -6.76
CA GLN A 131 28.98 19.41 -5.65
C GLN A 131 28.54 20.87 -5.41
N ASP A 132 27.33 21.22 -5.85
CA ASP A 132 26.72 22.53 -5.60
C ASP A 132 25.97 22.52 -4.26
N VAL A 133 26.75 22.53 -3.17
CA VAL A 133 26.23 22.46 -1.79
C VAL A 133 25.35 23.68 -1.47
N GLY A 134 25.62 24.83 -2.07
CA GLY A 134 24.82 26.05 -1.88
C GLY A 134 23.38 25.86 -2.36
N SER A 135 23.21 25.37 -3.59
CA SER A 135 21.90 25.06 -4.16
C SER A 135 21.18 23.94 -3.39
N ALA A 136 21.92 22.91 -2.95
CA ALA A 136 21.34 21.83 -2.13
C ALA A 136 20.78 22.35 -0.80
N LYS A 137 21.55 23.19 -0.08
CA LYS A 137 21.15 23.83 1.17
C LYS A 137 19.97 24.80 1.01
N GLN A 138 19.93 25.54 -0.11
CA GLN A 138 18.79 26.41 -0.37
C GLN A 138 17.52 25.60 -0.65
N THR A 139 17.63 24.53 -1.44
CA THR A 139 16.48 23.71 -1.82
C THR A 139 15.93 22.90 -0.65
N ILE A 140 16.78 22.37 0.25
CA ILE A 140 16.33 21.64 1.44
C ILE A 140 15.52 22.55 2.38
N VAL A 141 15.95 23.80 2.59
CA VAL A 141 15.20 24.78 3.40
C VAL A 141 13.83 25.08 2.78
N LEU A 142 13.75 25.17 1.45
CA LEU A 142 12.47 25.36 0.76
C LEU A 142 11.57 24.11 0.85
N LEU A 143 12.15 22.92 1.03
CA LEU A 143 11.44 21.64 1.09
C LEU A 143 10.87 21.34 2.49
N GLU A 144 11.48 21.85 3.57
CA GLU A 144 11.10 21.57 4.96
C GLU A 144 9.61 21.79 5.24
N HIS A 145 9.09 23.00 5.00
CA HIS A 145 7.68 23.30 5.29
C HIS A 145 6.69 22.54 4.39
N PRO A 146 6.85 22.52 3.06
CA PRO A 146 5.95 21.76 2.18
C PRO A 146 5.93 20.25 2.48
N PHE A 147 7.07 19.67 2.89
CA PHE A 147 7.15 18.26 3.27
C PHE A 147 6.42 17.98 4.59
N ALA A 148 6.62 18.81 5.61
CA ALA A 148 5.89 18.68 6.88
C ALA A 148 4.37 18.83 6.67
N ALA A 149 3.95 19.78 5.83
CA ALA A 149 2.55 19.94 5.45
C ALA A 149 2.00 18.69 4.75
N LEU A 150 2.77 18.09 3.81
CA LEU A 150 2.36 16.84 3.17
C LEU A 150 2.18 15.70 4.18
N ILE A 151 3.12 15.53 5.12
CA ILE A 151 3.02 14.48 6.15
C ILE A 151 1.74 14.65 6.97
N ASN A 152 1.42 15.89 7.37
CA ASN A 152 0.20 16.17 8.12
C ASN A 152 -1.05 15.95 7.28
N ASN A 153 -1.09 16.42 6.02
CA ASN A 153 -2.21 16.20 5.13
C ASN A 153 -2.47 14.71 4.88
N ILE A 154 -1.42 13.90 4.75
CA ILE A 154 -1.56 12.45 4.63
C ILE A 154 -2.10 11.85 5.93
N ALA A 155 -1.53 12.22 7.09
CA ALA A 155 -2.00 11.73 8.38
C ALA A 155 -3.48 12.07 8.63
N ASP A 156 -3.87 13.32 8.39
CA ASP A 156 -5.26 13.78 8.53
C ASP A 156 -6.19 13.03 7.58
N ALA A 157 -5.76 12.74 6.35
CA ALA A 157 -6.55 11.97 5.40
C ALA A 157 -6.68 10.49 5.79
N LEU A 158 -5.64 9.90 6.36
CA LEU A 158 -5.68 8.53 6.89
C LEU A 158 -6.57 8.44 8.13
N ASP A 159 -6.58 9.47 8.99
CA ASP A 159 -7.45 9.54 10.18
C ASP A 159 -8.91 9.86 9.83
N ALA A 160 -9.14 10.60 8.73
CA ALA A 160 -10.47 10.98 8.25
C ALA A 160 -11.14 9.88 7.41
N LEU A 161 -10.36 8.91 6.90
CA LEU A 161 -10.95 7.70 6.37
C LEU A 161 -11.71 7.02 7.52
N PRO A 162 -13.00 6.68 7.34
CA PRO A 162 -13.69 5.89 8.34
C PRO A 162 -12.85 4.65 8.58
N ASP A 163 -12.63 4.34 9.86
CA ASP A 163 -12.06 3.08 10.27
C ASP A 163 -13.02 1.99 9.80
N GLU A 164 -12.87 1.56 8.54
CA GLU A 164 -13.40 0.31 8.03
C GLU A 164 -12.57 -0.87 8.58
N SER A 165 -11.68 -0.64 9.56
CA SER A 165 -11.43 -1.67 10.54
C SER A 165 -12.69 -1.78 11.41
N PRO A 166 -13.45 -2.88 11.36
CA PRO A 166 -14.40 -3.13 12.42
C PRO A 166 -13.56 -3.22 13.71
N LYS A 167 -13.69 -2.19 14.54
CA LYS A 167 -13.30 -2.19 15.96
C LYS A 167 -13.52 -3.60 16.50
N PRO A 168 -12.54 -4.25 17.17
CA PRO A 168 -12.69 -5.62 17.60
C PRO A 168 -13.90 -5.70 18.54
N ALA A 169 -15.03 -6.11 17.99
CA ALA A 169 -16.23 -6.35 18.74
C ALA A 169 -15.88 -7.52 19.63
N VAL A 170 -15.81 -7.21 20.92
CA VAL A 170 -15.71 -8.15 22.04
C VAL A 170 -16.51 -9.39 21.67
N ALA A 171 -15.88 -10.56 21.82
CA ALA A 171 -16.44 -11.86 21.51
C ALA A 171 -17.83 -12.05 22.14
N GLU A 172 -18.86 -11.64 21.42
CA GLU A 172 -20.22 -12.15 21.59
C GLU A 172 -20.38 -13.24 20.54
N ASN A 173 -20.89 -14.38 20.98
CA ASN A 173 -21.23 -15.52 20.13
C ASN A 173 -22.36 -15.12 19.18
N ASP A 174 -22.02 -14.31 18.20
CA ASP A 174 -22.90 -14.00 17.09
C ASP A 174 -22.97 -15.26 16.24
N THR A 175 -24.07 -15.99 16.44
CA THR A 175 -24.44 -17.19 15.68
C THR A 175 -25.08 -16.80 14.35
N SER A 176 -25.21 -15.51 14.05
CA SER A 176 -25.71 -15.04 12.78
C SER A 176 -24.75 -15.41 11.67
N THR A 177 -25.30 -16.00 10.61
CA THR A 177 -24.59 -16.29 9.37
C THR A 177 -24.48 -15.03 8.49
N GLU A 178 -24.86 -13.86 9.00
CA GLU A 178 -24.85 -12.58 8.27
C GLU A 178 -23.44 -12.17 7.87
N TRP A 179 -22.46 -12.45 8.71
CA TRP A 179 -21.06 -12.24 8.35
C TRP A 179 -20.63 -13.14 7.19
N VAL A 180 -21.27 -14.30 6.96
CA VAL A 180 -20.94 -15.19 5.83
C VAL A 180 -21.33 -14.54 4.50
N SER A 181 -22.41 -13.77 4.45
CA SER A 181 -22.77 -13.01 3.24
C SER A 181 -21.73 -11.92 2.95
N ARG A 182 -21.37 -11.13 3.97
CA ARG A 182 -20.29 -10.14 3.85
C ARG A 182 -18.95 -10.80 3.51
N PHE A 183 -18.69 -11.99 4.05
CA PHE A 183 -17.50 -12.76 3.78
C PHE A 183 -17.46 -13.24 2.34
N ARG A 184 -18.59 -13.70 1.81
CA ARG A 184 -18.75 -14.08 0.41
C ARG A 184 -18.48 -12.91 -0.52
N GLU A 185 -19.00 -11.73 -0.18
CA GLU A 185 -18.67 -10.49 -0.91
C GLU A 185 -17.16 -10.20 -0.88
N LEU A 186 -16.51 -10.29 0.30
CA LEU A 186 -15.06 -10.08 0.40
C LEU A 186 -14.28 -11.11 -0.41
N ILE A 187 -14.72 -12.37 -0.43
CA ILE A 187 -14.11 -13.43 -1.24
C ILE A 187 -14.31 -13.14 -2.74
N GLU A 188 -15.52 -12.78 -3.17
CA GLU A 188 -15.80 -12.42 -4.57
C GLU A 188 -15.05 -11.18 -5.03
N LEU A 189 -14.81 -10.24 -4.12
CA LEU A 189 -14.03 -9.02 -4.37
C LEU A 189 -12.52 -9.24 -4.23
N ASN A 190 -12.06 -10.46 -3.95
CA ASN A 190 -10.67 -10.80 -3.65
C ASN A 190 -10.05 -9.89 -2.58
N ASP A 191 -10.88 -9.46 -1.62
CA ASP A 191 -10.51 -8.52 -0.60
C ASP A 191 -9.76 -9.24 0.51
N ILE A 192 -8.54 -8.77 0.79
CA ILE A 192 -7.68 -9.31 1.83
C ILE A 192 -8.30 -9.25 3.24
N GLU A 193 -9.31 -8.39 3.44
CA GLU A 193 -10.09 -8.36 4.68
C GLU A 193 -10.83 -9.67 4.95
N SER A 194 -11.13 -10.46 3.90
CA SER A 194 -11.65 -11.81 4.04
C SER A 194 -10.73 -12.68 4.92
N VAL A 195 -9.41 -12.54 4.85
CA VAL A 195 -8.47 -13.33 5.65
C VAL A 195 -8.61 -13.03 7.14
N ASP A 196 -8.65 -11.75 7.49
CA ASP A 196 -8.79 -11.31 8.88
C ASP A 196 -10.19 -11.64 9.42
N MET A 197 -11.23 -11.46 8.59
CA MET A 197 -12.60 -11.81 8.95
C MET A 197 -12.76 -13.32 9.13
N TRP A 198 -12.16 -14.14 8.26
CA TRP A 198 -12.15 -15.59 8.38
C TRP A 198 -11.43 -16.04 9.65
N ARG A 199 -10.25 -15.50 9.96
CA ARG A 199 -9.52 -15.83 11.19
C ARG A 199 -10.33 -15.51 12.45
N ALA A 200 -11.01 -14.37 12.44
CA ALA A 200 -11.82 -13.93 13.56
C ALA A 200 -13.10 -14.76 13.75
N LYS A 201 -13.70 -15.26 12.65
CA LYS A 201 -15.06 -15.81 12.68
C LYS A 201 -15.17 -17.30 12.33
N LYS A 202 -14.16 -17.96 11.76
CA LYS A 202 -14.23 -19.38 11.32
C LYS A 202 -14.63 -20.37 12.42
N ALA A 203 -14.29 -20.08 13.67
CA ALA A 203 -14.69 -20.90 14.81
C ALA A 203 -16.22 -21.02 14.96
N SER A 204 -16.97 -19.99 14.54
CA SER A 204 -18.44 -20.00 14.55
C SER A 204 -19.06 -21.00 13.57
N LEU A 205 -18.30 -21.42 12.53
CA LEU A 205 -18.77 -22.39 11.54
C LEU A 205 -18.53 -23.85 11.95
N SER A 206 -17.89 -24.10 13.09
CA SER A 206 -17.58 -25.45 13.58
C SER A 206 -18.81 -26.34 13.83
N ALA A 207 -19.99 -25.73 13.99
CA ALA A 207 -21.26 -26.45 14.11
C ALA A 207 -21.92 -26.76 12.75
N ALA A 208 -21.56 -26.03 11.69
CA ALA A 208 -22.17 -26.14 10.35
C ALA A 208 -21.25 -26.86 9.34
N LEU A 209 -19.94 -26.77 9.52
CA LEU A 209 -18.92 -27.37 8.66
C LEU A 209 -18.06 -28.36 9.43
N SER A 210 -17.57 -29.39 8.74
CA SER A 210 -16.53 -30.25 9.29
C SER A 210 -15.21 -29.49 9.42
N SER A 211 -14.35 -29.94 10.34
CA SER A 211 -13.01 -29.38 10.49
C SER A 211 -12.18 -29.48 9.20
N ASP A 212 -12.44 -30.49 8.39
CA ASP A 212 -11.77 -30.70 7.10
C ASP A 212 -12.13 -29.59 6.10
N ILE A 213 -13.42 -29.27 5.97
CA ILE A 213 -13.87 -28.17 5.09
C ILE A 213 -13.43 -26.81 5.63
N ILE A 214 -13.45 -26.59 6.95
CA ILE A 214 -12.90 -25.35 7.54
C ILE A 214 -11.41 -25.22 7.21
N ASN A 215 -10.65 -26.32 7.23
CA ASN A 215 -9.23 -26.28 6.87
C ASN A 215 -9.04 -26.02 5.38
N GLN A 216 -9.80 -26.67 4.49
CA GLN A 216 -9.74 -26.41 3.05
C GLN A 216 -10.08 -24.95 2.71
N ILE A 217 -11.14 -24.41 3.33
CA ILE A 217 -11.52 -23.01 3.17
C ILE A 217 -10.45 -22.10 3.78
N THR A 218 -9.88 -22.43 4.94
CA THR A 218 -8.76 -21.68 5.54
C THR A 218 -7.56 -21.66 4.62
N GLU A 219 -7.18 -22.80 4.05
CA GLU A 219 -6.06 -22.93 3.14
C GLU A 219 -6.30 -22.09 1.87
N ALA A 220 -7.51 -22.15 1.32
CA ALA A 220 -7.90 -21.33 0.18
C ALA A 220 -7.84 -19.83 0.51
N ILE A 221 -8.40 -19.39 1.63
CA ILE A 221 -8.45 -17.97 2.02
C ILE A 221 -7.06 -17.44 2.39
N GLU A 222 -6.32 -18.16 3.23
CA GLU A 222 -4.98 -17.75 3.68
C GLU A 222 -3.95 -17.87 2.54
N GLY A 223 -4.18 -18.76 1.57
CA GLY A 223 -3.44 -18.85 0.31
C GLY A 223 -3.92 -17.88 -0.77
N PHE A 224 -4.91 -17.02 -0.49
CA PHE A 224 -5.52 -16.08 -1.43
C PHE A 224 -6.15 -16.73 -2.68
N ASP A 225 -6.44 -18.03 -2.62
CA ASP A 225 -7.26 -18.77 -3.59
C ASP A 225 -8.73 -18.53 -3.30
N PHE A 226 -9.15 -17.30 -3.53
CA PHE A 226 -10.53 -16.85 -3.30
C PHE A 226 -11.54 -17.55 -4.21
N ASP A 227 -11.12 -18.01 -5.39
CA ASP A 227 -11.96 -18.81 -6.28
C ASP A 227 -12.25 -20.19 -5.66
N ALA A 228 -11.25 -20.88 -5.14
CA ALA A 228 -11.45 -22.13 -4.40
C ALA A 228 -12.25 -21.89 -3.11
N ALA A 229 -11.98 -20.81 -2.39
CA ALA A 229 -12.75 -20.43 -1.21
C ALA A 229 -14.23 -20.19 -1.57
N ALA A 230 -14.52 -19.46 -2.65
CA ALA A 230 -15.87 -19.21 -3.15
C ALA A 230 -16.57 -20.51 -3.53
N GLN A 231 -15.89 -21.41 -4.24
CA GLN A 231 -16.43 -22.71 -4.64
C GLN A 231 -16.76 -23.57 -3.42
N LEU A 232 -15.84 -23.68 -2.46
CA LEU A 232 -16.04 -24.42 -1.21
C LEU A 232 -17.17 -23.81 -0.36
N LEU A 233 -17.25 -22.47 -0.29
CA LEU A 233 -18.36 -21.78 0.36
C LEU A 233 -19.69 -22.03 -0.35
N LYS A 234 -19.71 -22.11 -1.67
CA LYS A 234 -20.93 -22.39 -2.45
C LYS A 234 -21.40 -23.83 -2.30
N GLU A 235 -20.47 -24.77 -2.23
CA GLU A 235 -20.75 -26.20 -2.07
C GLU A 235 -21.19 -26.57 -0.65
N HIS A 236 -20.59 -25.93 0.36
CA HIS A 236 -20.78 -26.33 1.77
C HIS A 236 -21.57 -25.33 2.62
N LEU A 237 -21.75 -24.09 2.15
CA LEU A 237 -22.62 -23.07 2.73
C LEU A 237 -23.48 -22.44 1.62
N PRO A 238 -24.43 -23.17 1.00
CA PRO A 238 -25.31 -22.55 0.01
C PRO A 238 -26.17 -21.44 0.64
N GLU A 239 -26.41 -20.35 -0.11
CA GLU A 239 -27.36 -19.31 0.32
C GLU A 239 -28.77 -19.90 0.47
N SER A 240 -29.49 -19.47 1.51
CA SER A 240 -30.91 -19.80 1.70
C SER A 240 -31.81 -18.92 0.84
#